data_AF-A0AAU1M2B5-F1
#
_entry.id   AF-A0AAU1M2B5-F1
#
_cell.length_a   1.000
_cell.length_b   1.000
_cell.length_c   1.000
_cell.angle_alpha   90.00
_cell.angle_beta   90.00
_cell.angle_gamma   90.00
#
_symmetry.space_group_name_H-M   'P 1'
#
loop_
_entity.id
_entity.type
_entity.pdbx_description
1 polymer ?
#
loop_
_entity_poly.entity_id
_entity_poly.type
_entity_poly.pdbx_seq_one_letter_code
_entity_poly.pdbx_strand_id
1 'polypeptide(L)' 'MFGISEIAIFLIIVVLIFGARKLPELARSLGKSARILKSEARALKSDGVSPTVPADPPAGGAHDPRVIRGTATEKPGPR' A
#
# COMPACT_ATOMS: atom_id res chain seq x y z
N MET A 1 28.83 5.76 19.58
CA MET A 1 28.80 6.41 18.25
C MET A 1 28.51 5.41 17.12
N PHE A 2 27.94 4.25 17.45
CA PHE A 2 27.60 3.17 16.53
C PHE A 2 26.11 2.88 16.72
N GLY A 3 25.35 2.88 15.65
CA GLY A 3 23.89 2.80 15.73
C GLY A 3 23.29 3.08 14.38
N ILE A 4 23.32 4.33 13.93
CA ILE A 4 22.80 4.68 12.60
C ILE A 4 23.78 4.24 11.50
N SER A 5 25.09 4.39 11.71
CA SER A 5 26.12 4.03 10.73
C SER A 5 26.15 2.53 10.40
N GLU A 6 26.09 1.66 11.41
CA GLU A 6 26.02 0.20 11.24
C GLU A 6 24.76 -0.23 10.51
N ILE A 7 23.60 0.33 10.90
CA ILE A 7 22.33 0.01 10.26
C ILE A 7 22.35 0.45 8.79
N ALA A 8 22.92 1.61 8.49
CA ALA A 8 23.06 2.09 7.11
C ALA A 8 23.92 1.14 6.26
N ILE A 9 25.04 0.65 6.79
CA ILE A 9 25.90 -0.33 6.11
C ILE A 9 25.15 -1.63 5.82
N PHE A 10 24.42 -2.17 6.81
CA PHE A 10 23.58 -3.35 6.60
C PHE A 10 22.50 -3.13 5.54
N LEU A 11 21.83 -1.98 5.57
CA LEU A 11 20.81 -1.62 4.58
C LEU A 11 21.39 -1.60 3.17
N ILE A 12 22.57 -1.02 2.99
CA ILE A 12 23.26 -0.98 1.69
C ILE A 12 23.54 -2.40 1.19
N ILE A 13 24.03 -3.30 2.05
CA ILE A 13 24.31 -4.69 1.68
C ILE A 13 23.02 -5.41 1.25
N VAL A 14 21.93 -5.24 2.00
CA VAL A 14 20.62 -5.82 1.64
C VAL A 14 20.13 -5.27 0.30
N VAL A 15 20.25 -3.96 0.06
CA VAL A 15 19.86 -3.34 -1.22
C VAL A 15 20.72 -3.86 -2.38
N LEU A 16 22.01 -4.15 -2.17
CA LEU A 16 22.87 -4.74 -3.19
C LEU A 16 22.45 -6.17 -3.56
N ILE A 17 22.11 -7.00 -2.57
CA ILE A 17 21.69 -8.40 -2.79
C ILE A 17 20.30 -8.48 -3.42
N PHE A 18 19.34 -7.71 -2.87
CA PHE A 18 17.96 -7.72 -3.35
C PHE A 18 17.79 -6.84 -4.59
N GLY A 19 18.61 -5.82 -4.77
CA GLY A 19 18.48 -4.82 -5.84
C GLY A 19 17.48 -3.71 -5.50
N ALA A 20 17.77 -2.50 -5.98
CA ALA A 20 16.98 -1.29 -5.72
C ALA A 20 15.50 -1.36 -6.17
N ARG A 21 15.16 -2.27 -7.10
CA ARG A 21 13.78 -2.44 -7.60
C ARG A 21 12.94 -3.39 -6.74
N LYS A 22 13.55 -4.38 -6.08
CA LYS A 22 12.82 -5.39 -5.28
C LYS A 22 12.40 -4.86 -3.92
N LEU A 23 13.18 -3.99 -3.27
CA LEU A 23 12.78 -3.33 -2.02
C LEU A 23 11.44 -2.57 -2.11
N PRO A 24 11.24 -1.64 -3.07
CA PRO A 24 9.98 -0.91 -3.17
C PRO A 24 8.83 -1.81 -3.63
N GLU A 25 9.10 -2.85 -4.41
CA GLU A 25 8.10 -3.82 -4.83
C GLU A 25 7.59 -4.68 -3.66
N LEU A 26 8.51 -5.18 -2.82
CA LEU A 26 8.18 -5.88 -1.58
C LEU A 26 7.44 -4.96 -0.60
N ALA A 27 7.87 -3.72 -0.43
CA ALA A 27 7.18 -2.75 0.43
C ALA A 27 5.76 -2.46 -0.08
N ARG A 28 5.57 -2.34 -1.40
CA ARG A 28 4.24 -2.12 -2.01
C ARG A 28 3.34 -3.34 -1.86
N SER A 29 3.83 -4.56 -2.05
CA SER A 29 3.02 -5.78 -1.89
C SER A 29 2.67 -6.04 -0.43
N LEU A 30 3.65 -5.91 0.48
CA LEU A 30 3.44 -6.00 1.92
C LEU A 30 2.50 -4.92 2.43
N GLY A 31 2.61 -3.68 1.92
CA GLY A 31 1.73 -2.57 2.29
C GLY A 31 0.27 -2.82 1.91
N LYS A 32 0.00 -3.44 0.75
CA LYS A 32 -1.36 -3.83 0.35
C LYS A 32 -1.95 -4.86 1.31
N SER A 33 -1.21 -5.94 1.62
CA SER A 33 -1.66 -6.97 2.55
C SER A 33 -1.81 -6.43 3.98
N ALA A 34 -0.83 -5.65 4.45
CA ALA A 34 -0.86 -5.03 5.77
C ALA A 34 -2.03 -4.06 5.94
N ARG A 35 -2.45 -3.36 4.87
CA ARG A 35 -3.63 -2.49 4.90
C ARG A 35 -4.92 -3.28 5.15
N ILE A 36 -5.07 -4.43 4.48
CA ILE A 36 -6.23 -5.32 4.64
C ILE A 36 -6.25 -5.89 6.06
N LEU A 37 -5.12 -6.44 6.53
CA LEU A 37 -5.01 -6.92 7.90
C LEU A 37 -5.26 -5.80 8.93
N LYS A 38 -4.77 -4.58 8.69
CA LYS A 38 -4.99 -3.44 9.60
C LYS A 38 -6.46 -3.02 9.65
N SER A 39 -7.19 -3.09 8.54
CA SER A 39 -8.63 -2.81 8.53
C SER A 39 -9.43 -3.90 9.25
N GLU A 40 -9.13 -5.18 9.01
CA GLU A 40 -9.79 -6.29 9.70
C GLU A 40 -9.46 -6.30 11.20
N ALA A 41 -8.19 -6.09 11.55
CA ALA A 41 -7.75 -5.97 12.95
C ALA A 41 -8.38 -4.75 13.65
N ARG A 42 -8.64 -3.64 12.94
CA ARG A 42 -9.37 -2.50 13.50
C ARG A 42 -10.84 -2.81 13.73
N ALA A 43 -11.50 -3.53 12.82
CA ALA A 43 -12.89 -3.95 13.01
C ALA A 43 -13.04 -4.82 14.27
N LEU A 44 -12.17 -5.82 14.40
CA LEU A 44 -12.08 -6.67 15.60
C LEU A 44 -11.82 -5.89 16.89
N LYS A 45 -11.00 -4.83 16.84
CA LYS A 45 -10.75 -3.94 17.98
C LYS A 45 -11.93 -3.01 18.28
N SER A 46 -12.64 -2.57 17.24
CA SER A 46 -13.77 -1.63 17.33
C SER A 46 -15.02 -2.27 17.93
N ASP A 47 -15.21 -3.57 17.75
CA ASP A 47 -16.32 -4.32 18.38
C ASP A 47 -16.20 -4.40 19.92
N GLY A 48 -15.08 -3.94 20.50
CA GLY A 48 -14.87 -3.83 21.95
C GLY A 48 -14.91 -2.42 22.54
N VAL A 49 -14.81 -1.33 21.75
CA VAL A 49 -14.84 0.07 22.22
C VAL A 49 -15.26 0.99 21.05
N SER A 50 -16.31 1.80 21.25
CA SER A 50 -16.85 2.80 20.30
C SER A 50 -15.77 3.75 19.70
N PRO A 51 -15.90 4.18 18.42
CA PRO A 51 -14.78 4.74 17.68
C PRO A 51 -14.66 6.26 17.80
N THR A 52 -13.53 6.74 18.30
CA THR A 52 -13.04 8.09 18.00
C THR A 52 -12.20 8.01 16.73
N VAL A 53 -12.68 8.63 15.66
CA VAL A 53 -12.03 8.77 14.35
C VAL A 53 -10.64 9.41 14.49
N PRO A 54 -9.57 8.80 13.94
CA PRO A 54 -8.35 9.56 13.65
C PRO A 54 -8.04 9.55 12.15
N ALA A 55 -8.19 10.75 11.57
CA ALA A 55 -7.41 11.38 10.51
C ALA A 55 -6.65 10.48 9.51
N ASP A 56 -7.12 10.55 8.26
CA ASP A 56 -6.28 10.47 7.05
C ASP A 56 -5.27 11.65 7.09
N PRO A 57 -3.93 11.43 6.97
CA PRO A 57 -3.20 11.74 5.72
C PRO A 57 -1.83 11.00 5.55
N PRO A 58 -1.01 11.23 4.48
CA PRO A 58 -1.27 11.80 3.16
C PRO A 58 -1.10 10.76 2.02
N ALA A 59 -1.77 11.04 0.91
CA ALA A 59 -1.55 10.42 -0.39
C ALA A 59 -0.08 10.58 -0.83
N GLY A 60 0.69 9.50 -0.72
CA GLY A 60 2.04 9.37 -1.27
C GLY A 60 2.07 8.28 -2.33
N GLY A 61 1.66 8.60 -3.55
CA GLY A 61 1.71 7.67 -4.66
C GLY A 61 0.97 8.17 -5.88
N ALA A 62 1.66 9.04 -6.64
CA ALA A 62 1.53 9.26 -8.08
C ALA A 62 0.22 8.82 -8.76
N HIS A 63 -0.49 9.84 -9.25
CA HIS A 63 -1.36 9.79 -10.42
C HIS A 63 -1.01 8.66 -11.40
N ASP A 64 -1.97 7.78 -11.66
CA ASP A 64 -2.71 7.77 -12.93
C ASP A 64 -3.87 6.76 -12.80
N PRO A 65 -5.11 7.17 -12.45
CA PRO A 65 -6.24 6.33 -12.73
C PRO A 65 -6.50 6.48 -14.23
N ARG A 66 -5.73 5.79 -15.06
CA ARG A 66 -6.13 5.58 -16.45
C ARG A 66 -7.35 4.68 -16.40
N VAL A 67 -8.50 5.34 -16.32
CA VAL A 67 -9.82 4.75 -16.49
C VAL A 67 -9.79 4.06 -17.84
N ILE A 68 -9.66 2.73 -17.84
CA ILE A 68 -9.95 1.93 -19.02
C ILE A 68 -11.46 2.07 -19.20
N ARG A 69 -11.85 3.03 -20.05
CA ARG A 69 -13.21 3.18 -20.56
C ARG A 69 -13.50 1.91 -21.34
N GLY A 70 -14.04 0.91 -20.66
CA GLY A 70 -14.64 -0.24 -21.30
C GLY A 70 -15.67 0.32 -22.28
N THR A 71 -15.44 0.13 -23.57
CA THR A 71 -16.48 0.30 -24.58
C THR A 71 -17.48 -0.80 -24.31
N ALA A 72 -18.42 -0.52 -23.41
CA ALA A 72 -19.66 -1.25 -23.31
C ALA A 72 -20.24 -1.23 -24.72
N THR A 73 -20.31 -2.39 -25.35
CA THR A 73 -21.17 -2.63 -26.50
C THR A 73 -22.60 -2.43 -26.02
N GLU A 74 -23.04 -1.18 -26.00
CA GLU A 74 -24.45 -0.84 -25.91
C GLU A 74 -25.11 -1.47 -27.13
N LYS A 75 -25.90 -2.51 -26.87
CA LYS A 75 -26.87 -3.09 -27.80
C LYS A 75 -27.87 -1.98 -28.19
N PRO A 76 -27.92 -1.50 -29.45
CA PRO A 76 -29.03 -0.71 -29.95
C PRO A 76 -30.03 -1.72 -30.55
N GLY A 77 -31.16 -2.05 -29.94
CA GLY A 77 -32.35 -1.21 -29.80
C GLY A 77 -33.51 -1.99 -30.43
N PRO A 78 -34.76 -1.89 -29.93
CA PRO A 78 -35.89 -2.67 -30.41
C PRO A 78 -36.54 -2.00 -31.63
N ARG A 79 -36.90 -2.80 -32.64
CA ARG A 79 -37.95 -2.50 -33.61
C ARG A 79 -38.81 -3.74 -33.76
#